data_AF-A0A9E0YJ49-F1
#
_entry.id   AF-A0A9E0YJ49-F1
#
_cell.length_a   1.000
_cell.length_b   1.000
_cell.length_c   1.000
_cell.angle_alpha   90.00
_cell.angle_beta   90.00
_cell.angle_gamma   90.00
#
_symmetry.space_group_name_H-M   'P 1'
#
loop_
_entity.id
_entity.type
_entity.pdbx_description
1 polymer ?
#
loop_
_entity_poly.entity_id
_entity_poly.type
_entity_poly.pdbx_seq_one_letter_code
_entity_poly.pdbx_strand_id
1 'polypeptide(L)'
;MDKRDADSLKLAIGCPMSRRKFLRCLAAAGALAAMPGGLLRPFNAKAEKIFYEGDYEIYRNACPRNCYDTCSIKSYVKDGVLQFIEGAKESTFTDGGLCVKGYAYTRRPYSPDRIKYPMIQDGRGSGNWRRISWDEAMDIIAKKFVEINEKDDSMLGLGLTKYSGNFGITNYAVEGMMTSLG
;
A
#
# COMPACT_ATOMS: atom_id res chain seq x y z
N MET A 1 -21.55 -10.84 69.61
CA MET A 1 -21.73 -11.06 68.16
C MET A 1 -22.90 -12.01 68.00
N ASP A 2 -24.02 -11.49 67.53
CA ASP A 2 -25.33 -12.15 67.58
C ASP A 2 -25.42 -13.28 66.53
N LYS A 3 -25.96 -14.45 66.91
CA LYS A 3 -26.16 -15.60 66.01
C LYS A 3 -27.04 -15.25 64.80
N ARG A 4 -27.83 -14.17 64.90
CA ARG A 4 -28.72 -13.67 63.83
C ARG A 4 -27.97 -13.08 62.62
N ASP A 5 -26.77 -12.54 62.81
CA ASP A 5 -26.00 -11.94 61.70
C ASP A 5 -25.27 -13.00 60.85
N ALA A 6 -24.91 -14.13 61.46
CA ALA A 6 -24.26 -15.24 60.75
C ALA A 6 -25.22 -16.00 59.81
N ASP A 7 -26.51 -16.10 60.17
CA ASP A 7 -27.53 -16.74 59.34
C ASP A 7 -27.97 -15.84 58.16
N SER A 8 -27.95 -14.53 58.36
CA SER A 8 -28.22 -13.53 57.32
C SER A 8 -27.18 -13.59 56.19
N LEU A 9 -25.91 -13.80 56.55
CA LEU A 9 -24.81 -13.95 55.59
C LEU A 9 -24.90 -15.29 54.82
N LYS A 10 -25.31 -16.37 55.48
CA LYS A 10 -25.51 -17.68 54.84
C LYS A 10 -26.69 -17.66 53.85
N LEU A 11 -27.72 -16.87 54.12
CA LEU A 11 -28.88 -16.71 53.23
C LEU A 11 -28.53 -15.93 51.95
N ALA A 12 -27.59 -14.98 52.03
CA ALA A 12 -27.09 -14.21 50.88
C ALA A 12 -26.13 -15.01 49.98
N ILE A 13 -25.37 -15.94 50.57
CA ILE A 13 -24.39 -16.79 49.85
C ILE A 13 -25.04 -18.09 49.32
N GLY A 14 -26.21 -18.46 49.84
CA GLY A 14 -26.89 -19.73 49.57
C GLY A 14 -28.08 -19.67 48.60
N CYS A 15 -28.19 -18.70 47.69
CA CYS A 15 -29.23 -18.76 46.66
C CYS A 15 -28.72 -19.54 45.43
N PRO A 16 -29.10 -20.83 45.24
CA PRO A 16 -28.74 -21.53 44.02
C PRO A 16 -29.46 -20.83 42.87
N MET A 17 -28.69 -20.31 41.92
CA MET A 17 -29.22 -19.70 40.70
C MET A 17 -30.16 -20.69 40.00
N SER A 18 -31.48 -20.52 40.19
CA SER A 18 -32.45 -21.36 39.52
C SER A 18 -32.45 -21.02 38.03
N ARG A 19 -32.67 -22.02 37.16
CA ARG A 19 -32.74 -21.83 35.69
C ARG A 19 -33.66 -20.66 35.30
N ARG A 20 -34.75 -20.45 36.06
CA ARG A 20 -35.69 -19.34 35.88
C ARG A 20 -35.09 -17.97 36.23
N LYS A 21 -34.32 -17.86 37.33
CA LYS A 21 -33.62 -16.62 37.71
C LYS A 21 -32.51 -16.30 36.71
N PHE A 22 -31.77 -17.30 36.26
CA PHE A 22 -30.75 -17.15 35.22
C PHE A 22 -31.34 -16.65 33.90
N LEU A 23 -32.43 -17.26 33.41
CA LEU A 23 -33.12 -16.81 32.19
C LEU A 23 -33.68 -15.39 32.33
N ARG A 24 -34.17 -15.00 33.52
CA ARG A 24 -34.62 -13.62 33.77
C ARG A 24 -33.46 -12.62 33.74
N CYS A 25 -32.32 -12.95 34.31
CA CYS A 25 -31.13 -12.10 34.23
C CYS A 25 -30.60 -11.96 32.80
N LEU A 26 -30.58 -13.06 32.02
CA LEU A 26 -30.22 -13.03 30.59
C LEU A 26 -31.18 -12.17 29.77
N ALA A 27 -32.49 -12.30 29.99
CA ALA A 27 -33.49 -11.47 29.32
C ALA A 27 -33.35 -9.98 29.68
N ALA A 28 -33.09 -9.67 30.96
CA ALA A 28 -32.86 -8.30 31.42
C ALA A 28 -31.57 -7.70 30.82
N ALA A 29 -30.48 -8.47 30.77
CA ALA A 29 -29.23 -8.05 30.14
C ALA A 29 -29.37 -7.85 28.63
N GLY A 30 -30.10 -8.74 27.94
CA GLY A 30 -30.41 -8.61 26.52
C GLY A 30 -31.25 -7.37 26.19
N ALA A 31 -32.25 -7.07 27.04
CA ALA A 31 -33.06 -5.86 26.89
C ALA A 31 -32.24 -4.57 27.08
N LEU A 32 -31.30 -4.54 28.03
CA LEU A 32 -30.37 -3.42 28.24
C LEU A 32 -29.42 -3.20 27.04
N ALA A 33 -28.96 -4.28 26.39
CA ALA A 33 -28.13 -4.19 25.19
C ALA A 33 -28.90 -3.70 23.94
N ALA A 34 -30.23 -3.89 23.92
CA ALA A 34 -31.08 -3.49 22.80
C ALA A 34 -31.62 -2.04 22.89
N MET A 35 -31.47 -1.37 24.04
CA MET A 35 -31.89 0.03 24.18
C MET A 35 -30.98 0.97 23.37
N PRO A 36 -31.52 2.07 22.80
CA PRO A 36 -30.70 3.12 22.20
C PRO A 36 -29.79 3.72 23.27
N GLY A 37 -28.46 3.56 23.14
CA GLY A 37 -27.49 4.01 24.15
C GLY A 37 -26.86 2.91 25.01
N GLY A 38 -27.14 1.62 24.74
CA GLY A 38 -26.38 0.52 25.32
C GLY A 38 -24.88 0.68 25.04
N LEU A 39 -24.08 0.77 26.11
CA LEU A 39 -22.66 1.16 26.20
C LEU A 39 -21.68 0.38 25.29
N LEU A 40 -22.15 -0.62 24.54
CA LEU A 40 -21.35 -1.53 23.74
C LEU A 40 -21.85 -1.67 22.30
N ARG A 41 -22.41 -0.60 21.70
CA ARG A 41 -22.38 -0.53 20.24
C ARG A 41 -20.93 -0.32 19.83
N PRO A 42 -20.28 -1.21 19.05
CA PRO A 42 -19.10 -0.80 18.34
C PRO A 42 -19.56 0.39 17.50
N PHE A 43 -19.05 1.58 17.81
CA PHE A 43 -19.10 2.65 16.85
C PHE A 43 -18.42 2.05 15.63
N ASN A 44 -19.21 1.78 14.59
CA ASN A 44 -18.64 1.70 13.25
C ASN A 44 -17.97 3.05 13.08
N ALA A 45 -16.66 3.11 13.37
CA ALA A 45 -15.81 4.19 12.96
C ALA A 45 -15.83 4.12 11.44
N LYS A 46 -16.88 4.68 10.83
CA LYS A 46 -16.85 5.06 9.43
C LYS A 46 -15.70 6.03 9.39
N ALA A 47 -14.57 5.58 8.85
CA ALA A 47 -13.50 6.49 8.48
C ALA A 47 -14.16 7.63 7.72
N GLU A 48 -14.07 8.83 8.27
CA GLU A 48 -14.56 10.02 7.61
C GLU A 48 -13.91 10.02 6.22
N LYS A 49 -14.74 10.02 5.18
CA LYS A 49 -14.21 10.06 3.82
C LYS A 49 -13.41 11.34 3.72
N ILE A 50 -12.12 11.22 3.40
CA ILE A 50 -11.30 12.38 3.10
C ILE A 50 -11.87 12.96 1.81
N PHE A 51 -12.70 13.98 1.94
CA PHE A 51 -13.23 14.72 0.81
C PHE A 51 -12.19 15.73 0.40
N TYR A 52 -11.64 15.54 -0.79
CA TYR A 52 -10.81 16.55 -1.42
C TYR A 52 -11.75 17.45 -2.21
N GLU A 53 -12.14 18.57 -1.61
CA GLU A 53 -12.99 19.56 -2.26
C GLU A 53 -12.20 20.28 -3.37
N GLY A 54 -12.76 20.28 -4.59
CA GLY A 54 -12.21 21.01 -5.73
C GLY A 54 -12.28 20.25 -7.04
N ASP A 55 -12.09 20.99 -8.13
CA ASP A 55 -11.95 20.42 -9.46
C ASP A 55 -10.54 19.86 -9.65
N TYR A 56 -10.46 18.57 -10.00
CA TYR A 56 -9.22 17.85 -10.24
C TYR A 56 -9.26 17.19 -11.62
N GLU A 57 -8.11 17.19 -12.30
CA GLU A 57 -7.87 16.32 -13.44
C GLU A 57 -7.55 14.92 -12.91
N ILE A 58 -8.31 13.92 -13.38
CA ILE A 58 -8.18 12.54 -12.92
C ILE A 58 -7.49 11.70 -14.00
N TYR A 59 -6.32 11.16 -13.65
CA TYR A 59 -5.56 10.26 -14.51
C TYR A 59 -5.59 8.83 -13.98
N ARG A 60 -5.61 7.86 -14.88
CA ARG A 60 -5.53 6.43 -14.55
C ARG A 60 -4.10 5.95 -14.68
N ASN A 61 -3.60 5.31 -13.63
CA ASN A 61 -2.25 4.79 -13.57
C ASN A 61 -2.25 3.39 -12.95
N ALA A 62 -1.13 2.69 -13.09
CA ALA A 62 -0.87 1.45 -12.37
C ALA A 62 0.19 1.68 -11.30
N CYS A 63 0.06 0.99 -10.16
CA CYS A 63 1.01 1.07 -9.08
C CYS A 63 2.39 0.57 -9.56
N PRO A 64 3.42 1.42 -9.63
CA PRO A 64 4.72 1.05 -10.17
C PRO A 64 5.58 0.29 -9.14
N ARG A 65 4.96 -0.32 -8.12
CA ARG A 65 5.66 -1.06 -7.06
C ARG A 65 5.88 -2.50 -7.46
N ASN A 66 7.05 -3.02 -7.10
CA ASN A 66 7.44 -4.41 -7.36
C ASN A 66 6.78 -5.37 -6.33
N CYS A 67 5.45 -5.43 -6.29
CA CYS A 67 4.70 -6.31 -5.38
C CYS A 67 3.65 -7.19 -6.09
N TYR A 68 3.72 -7.30 -7.41
CA TYR A 68 2.87 -8.13 -8.28
C TYR A 68 1.37 -7.79 -8.33
N ASP A 69 0.79 -7.13 -7.32
CA ASP A 69 -0.64 -6.78 -7.27
C ASP A 69 -1.13 -5.89 -8.43
N THR A 70 -0.21 -5.15 -9.08
CA THR A 70 -0.51 -4.27 -10.22
C THR A 70 -1.73 -3.36 -9.97
N CYS A 71 -1.82 -2.80 -8.76
CA CYS A 71 -3.01 -2.09 -8.33
C CYS A 71 -3.35 -0.92 -9.28
N SER A 72 -4.61 -0.79 -9.68
CA SER A 72 -5.06 0.35 -10.48
C SER A 72 -5.29 1.57 -9.58
N ILE A 73 -4.76 2.72 -10.01
CA ILE A 73 -4.72 3.98 -9.26
C ILE A 73 -5.44 5.06 -10.05
N LYS A 74 -6.22 5.89 -9.35
CA LYS A 74 -6.66 7.21 -9.80
C LYS A 74 -5.76 8.28 -9.18
N SER A 75 -5.19 9.12 -10.02
CA SER A 75 -4.32 10.22 -9.63
C SER A 75 -5.06 11.53 -9.83
N TYR A 76 -5.18 12.30 -8.76
CA TYR A 76 -5.89 13.57 -8.76
C TYR A 76 -4.87 14.71 -8.84
N VAL A 77 -4.91 15.43 -9.95
CA VAL A 77 -3.96 16.48 -10.31
C VAL A 77 -4.68 17.82 -10.30
N LYS A 78 -4.04 18.83 -9.73
CA LYS A 78 -4.53 20.22 -9.73
C LYS A 78 -3.37 21.12 -10.09
N ASP A 79 -3.57 22.00 -11.06
CA ASP A 79 -2.56 22.94 -11.55
C ASP A 79 -1.23 22.25 -11.93
N GLY A 80 -1.31 21.07 -12.55
CA GLY A 80 -0.15 20.25 -12.93
C GLY A 80 0.56 19.53 -11.78
N VAL A 81 0.05 19.64 -10.54
CA VAL A 81 0.61 19.01 -9.34
C VAL A 81 -0.30 17.87 -8.89
N LEU A 82 0.23 16.65 -8.88
CA LEU A 82 -0.37 15.48 -8.20
C LEU A 82 -0.58 15.78 -6.71
N GLN A 83 -1.83 15.75 -6.26
CA GLN A 83 -2.21 16.06 -4.88
C GLN A 83 -2.33 14.78 -4.04
N PHE A 84 -3.13 13.83 -4.50
CA PHE A 84 -3.37 12.55 -3.81
C PHE A 84 -3.71 11.46 -4.83
N ILE A 85 -3.76 10.23 -4.33
CA ILE A 85 -4.12 9.05 -5.11
C ILE A 85 -5.12 8.19 -4.38
N GLU A 86 -5.97 7.51 -5.14
CA GLU A 86 -6.92 6.51 -4.65
C GLU A 86 -6.82 5.25 -5.48
N GLY A 87 -7.26 4.12 -4.91
CA GLY A 87 -7.44 2.92 -5.72
C GLY A 87 -8.65 3.06 -6.64
N ALA A 88 -8.51 2.57 -7.86
CA ALA A 88 -9.61 2.47 -8.80
C ALA A 88 -10.56 1.33 -8.38
N LYS A 89 -11.81 1.66 -8.00
CA LYS A 89 -12.84 0.66 -7.63
C LYS A 89 -13.19 -0.29 -8.77
N GLU A 90 -13.13 0.19 -10.00
CA GLU A 90 -13.32 -0.61 -11.20
C GLU A 90 -12.19 -1.62 -11.48
N SER A 91 -11.12 -1.63 -10.66
CA SER A 91 -10.07 -2.66 -10.72
C SER A 91 -10.64 -4.02 -10.37
N THR A 92 -10.63 -4.96 -11.31
CA THR A 92 -11.10 -6.33 -11.07
C THR A 92 -10.22 -7.11 -10.08
N PHE A 93 -8.99 -6.65 -9.87
CA PHE A 93 -8.03 -7.34 -8.99
C PHE A 93 -8.01 -6.73 -7.58
N THR A 94 -8.00 -5.40 -7.49
CA THR A 94 -7.81 -4.71 -6.20
C THR A 94 -9.05 -4.03 -5.66
N ASP A 95 -10.14 -3.90 -6.44
CA ASP A 95 -11.42 -3.28 -6.05
C ASP A 95 -11.26 -1.95 -5.26
N GLY A 96 -10.36 -1.09 -5.73
CA GLY A 96 -10.05 0.20 -5.08
C GLY A 96 -9.16 0.13 -3.84
N GLY A 97 -8.70 -1.06 -3.45
CA GLY A 97 -7.72 -1.26 -2.40
C GLY A 97 -6.31 -0.85 -2.83
N LEU A 98 -5.65 -0.03 -2.00
CA LEU A 98 -4.21 0.21 -2.06
C LEU A 98 -3.61 -0.10 -0.69
N CYS A 99 -2.39 -0.65 -0.66
CA CYS A 99 -1.65 -0.77 0.59
C CYS A 99 -1.14 0.61 1.06
N VAL A 100 -0.67 0.70 2.31
CA VAL A 100 -0.09 1.93 2.88
C VAL A 100 1.03 2.54 2.02
N LYS A 101 1.80 1.69 1.34
CA LYS A 101 2.90 2.11 0.44
C LYS A 101 2.36 2.73 -0.85
N GLY A 102 1.20 2.25 -1.31
CA GLY A 102 0.47 2.81 -2.44
C GLY A 102 0.02 4.23 -2.12
N TYR A 103 -0.75 4.42 -1.05
CA TYR A 103 -1.22 5.76 -0.65
C TYR A 103 -0.10 6.78 -0.42
N ALA A 104 1.08 6.35 0.04
CA ALA A 104 2.21 7.24 0.25
C ALA A 104 2.95 7.65 -1.05
N TYR A 105 2.55 7.16 -2.23
CA TYR A 105 3.32 7.33 -3.47
C TYR A 105 3.39 8.78 -3.95
N THR A 106 2.43 9.63 -3.59
CA THR A 106 2.46 11.07 -3.93
C THR A 106 3.69 11.80 -3.40
N ARG A 107 4.35 11.27 -2.37
CA ARG A 107 5.61 11.83 -1.83
C ARG A 107 6.81 11.60 -2.74
N ARG A 108 6.79 10.58 -3.60
CA ARG A 108 7.96 10.20 -4.43
C ARG A 108 8.30 11.21 -5.52
N PRO A 109 7.34 11.70 -6.35
CA PRO A 109 7.63 12.71 -7.36
C PRO A 109 8.26 13.98 -6.81
N TYR A 110 7.91 14.34 -5.56
CA TYR A 110 8.34 15.56 -4.89
C TYR A 110 9.45 15.36 -3.86
N SER A 111 10.03 14.17 -3.78
CA SER A 111 11.13 13.92 -2.85
C SER A 111 12.30 14.87 -3.14
N PRO A 112 12.90 15.51 -2.12
CA PRO A 112 14.11 16.31 -2.31
C PRO A 112 15.27 15.47 -2.87
N ASP A 113 15.31 14.19 -2.53
CA ASP A 113 16.34 13.24 -2.96
C ASP A 113 16.07 12.62 -4.34
N ARG A 114 15.04 13.07 -5.06
CA ARG A 114 14.71 12.52 -6.38
C ARG A 114 15.84 12.82 -7.37
N ILE A 115 16.36 11.78 -8.02
CA ILE A 115 17.28 11.92 -9.15
C ILE A 115 16.52 12.50 -10.35
N LYS A 116 16.92 13.69 -10.79
CA LYS A 116 16.22 14.45 -11.87
C LYS A 116 16.93 14.38 -13.21
N TYR A 117 18.21 14.01 -13.22
CA TYR A 117 19.07 14.05 -14.40
C TYR A 117 19.90 12.77 -14.48
N PRO A 118 20.38 12.39 -15.68
CA PRO A 118 21.41 11.37 -15.82
C PRO A 118 22.66 11.73 -15.01
N MET A 119 23.23 10.72 -14.34
CA MET A 119 24.40 10.86 -13.49
C MET A 119 25.40 9.76 -13.85
N ILE A 120 26.69 10.06 -13.75
CA ILE A 120 27.78 9.09 -13.87
C ILE A 120 28.66 9.15 -12.63
N GLN A 121 29.15 7.99 -12.23
CA GLN A 121 30.04 7.86 -11.08
C GLN A 121 31.49 7.92 -11.54
N ASP A 122 32.31 8.71 -10.85
CA ASP A 122 33.75 8.77 -11.09
C ASP A 122 34.43 7.56 -10.43
N GLY A 123 34.26 6.39 -11.05
CA GLY A 123 34.70 5.09 -10.53
C GLY A 123 33.64 4.38 -9.68
N ARG A 124 33.48 3.08 -9.92
CA ARG A 124 32.47 2.26 -9.25
C ARG A 124 32.68 2.29 -7.72
N GLY A 125 31.64 2.67 -6.99
CA GLY A 125 31.64 2.68 -5.52
C GLY A 125 32.29 3.92 -4.89
N SER A 126 32.74 4.91 -5.67
CA SER A 126 33.37 6.12 -5.11
C SER A 126 32.40 7.04 -4.37
N GLY A 127 31.11 6.94 -4.66
CA GLY A 127 30.09 7.87 -4.15
C GLY A 127 30.11 9.25 -4.81
N ASN A 128 31.11 9.53 -5.66
CA ASN A 128 31.23 10.80 -6.39
C ASN A 128 30.44 10.72 -7.69
N TRP A 129 29.38 11.51 -7.79
CA TRP A 129 28.49 11.55 -8.94
C TRP A 129 28.53 12.91 -9.62
N ARG A 130 28.68 12.91 -10.93
CA ARG A 130 28.55 14.11 -11.77
C ARG A 130 27.36 13.98 -12.70
N ARG A 131 26.68 15.10 -12.95
CA ARG A 131 25.58 15.18 -13.92
C ARG A 131 26.15 15.10 -15.33
N ILE A 132 25.45 14.39 -16.21
CA ILE A 132 25.72 14.34 -17.65
C ILE A 132 24.46 14.62 -18.47
N SER A 133 24.62 14.81 -19.77
CA SER A 133 23.49 14.94 -20.69
C SER A 133 22.84 13.57 -20.95
N TRP A 134 21.63 13.57 -21.51
CA TRP A 134 20.98 12.34 -21.95
C TRP A 134 21.74 11.69 -23.11
N ASP A 135 22.22 12.50 -24.07
CA ASP A 135 22.99 11.99 -25.22
C ASP A 135 24.28 11.31 -24.75
N GLU A 136 25.04 11.96 -23.86
CA GLU A 136 26.26 11.37 -23.28
C GLU A 136 25.96 10.08 -22.52
N ALA A 137 24.87 10.05 -21.74
CA ALA A 137 24.48 8.84 -21.00
C ALA A 137 24.15 7.68 -21.93
N MET A 138 23.36 7.94 -22.99
CA MET A 138 22.97 6.92 -23.95
C MET A 138 24.15 6.44 -24.78
N ASP A 139 25.03 7.33 -25.24
CA ASP A 139 26.23 6.99 -26.00
C ASP A 139 27.16 6.09 -25.18
N ILE A 140 27.39 6.42 -23.90
CA ILE A 140 28.23 5.62 -23.01
C ILE A 140 27.65 4.21 -22.83
N ILE A 141 26.33 4.09 -22.60
CA ILE A 141 25.66 2.80 -22.42
C ILE A 141 25.71 1.98 -23.72
N ALA A 142 25.34 2.58 -24.85
CA ALA A 142 25.31 1.92 -26.14
C ALA A 142 26.71 1.43 -26.56
N LYS A 143 27.73 2.28 -26.41
CA LYS A 143 29.11 1.91 -26.67
C LYS A 143 29.55 0.72 -25.82
N LYS A 144 29.18 0.69 -24.54
CA LYS A 144 29.50 -0.44 -23.66
C LYS A 144 28.82 -1.74 -24.08
N PHE A 145 27.59 -1.68 -24.58
CA PHE A 145 26.93 -2.86 -25.14
C PHE A 145 27.68 -3.38 -26.36
N VAL A 146 28.02 -2.51 -27.31
CA VAL A 146 28.80 -2.89 -28.51
C VAL A 146 30.14 -3.49 -28.12
N GLU A 147 30.89 -2.84 -27.22
CA GLU A 147 32.18 -3.36 -26.74
C GLU A 147 32.08 -4.76 -26.11
N ILE A 148 31.02 -5.05 -25.36
CA ILE A 148 30.80 -6.37 -24.75
C ILE A 148 30.51 -7.41 -25.83
N ASN A 149 29.64 -7.08 -26.79
CA ASN A 149 29.33 -8.00 -27.88
C ASN A 149 30.53 -8.29 -28.77
N GLU A 150 31.31 -7.27 -29.13
CA GLU A 150 32.52 -7.46 -29.92
C GLU A 150 33.56 -8.31 -29.19
N LYS A 151 33.63 -8.19 -27.86
CA LYS A 151 34.59 -8.92 -27.04
C LYS A 151 34.20 -10.39 -26.81
N ASP A 152 32.94 -10.61 -26.47
CA ASP A 152 32.46 -11.92 -26.01
C ASP A 152 31.67 -12.68 -27.11
N ASP A 153 31.54 -12.08 -28.30
CA ASP A 153 30.67 -12.53 -29.41
C ASP A 153 29.22 -12.81 -28.95
N SER A 154 28.80 -12.10 -27.90
CA SER A 154 27.55 -12.33 -27.20
C SER A 154 27.18 -11.17 -26.27
N MET A 155 25.88 -10.92 -26.11
CA MET A 155 25.33 -9.98 -25.13
C MET A 155 24.97 -10.65 -23.80
N LEU A 156 25.19 -11.96 -23.62
CA LEU A 156 24.82 -12.70 -22.41
C LEU A 156 25.50 -12.19 -21.12
N GLY A 157 26.62 -11.47 -21.24
CA GLY A 157 27.27 -10.79 -20.11
C GLY A 157 26.48 -9.60 -19.54
N LEU A 158 25.41 -9.16 -20.21
CA LEU A 158 24.57 -8.04 -19.79
C LEU A 158 23.45 -8.48 -18.84
N GLY A 159 23.54 -8.04 -17.58
CA GLY A 159 22.48 -8.24 -16.60
C GLY A 159 21.40 -7.14 -16.68
N LEU A 160 20.18 -7.50 -17.06
CA LEU A 160 19.03 -6.61 -16.93
C LEU A 160 18.51 -6.62 -15.48
N THR A 161 18.64 -5.49 -14.78
CA THR A 161 17.93 -5.29 -13.50
C THR A 161 16.53 -4.74 -13.74
N LYS A 162 15.53 -5.56 -13.40
CA LYS A 162 14.10 -5.32 -13.64
C LYS A 162 13.37 -4.76 -12.40
N TYR A 163 12.37 -3.89 -12.60
CA TYR A 163 11.44 -3.45 -11.55
C TYR A 163 9.99 -3.83 -11.86
N SER A 164 9.35 -4.70 -11.07
CA SER A 164 8.10 -5.39 -11.48
C SER A 164 6.81 -4.54 -11.59
N GLY A 165 6.83 -3.23 -11.37
CA GLY A 165 5.63 -2.42 -11.17
C GLY A 165 4.66 -2.34 -12.36
N ASN A 166 5.18 -2.35 -13.58
CA ASN A 166 4.41 -2.28 -14.82
C ASN A 166 4.24 -3.65 -15.50
N PHE A 167 4.75 -4.73 -14.92
CA PHE A 167 4.83 -6.03 -15.60
C PHE A 167 3.49 -6.73 -15.76
N GLY A 168 2.55 -6.51 -14.85
CA GLY A 168 1.18 -6.99 -15.04
C GLY A 168 0.50 -6.37 -16.27
N ILE A 169 1.04 -5.26 -16.81
CA ILE A 169 0.52 -4.58 -18.00
C ILE A 169 1.37 -4.86 -19.24
N THR A 170 2.70 -4.85 -19.10
CA THR A 170 3.62 -4.98 -20.25
C THR A 170 3.95 -6.44 -20.62
N ASN A 171 3.35 -7.44 -19.95
CA ASN A 171 3.40 -8.87 -20.31
C ASN A 171 4.78 -9.37 -20.75
N TYR A 172 5.81 -9.06 -19.98
CA TYR A 172 7.19 -9.49 -20.26
C TYR A 172 7.79 -9.02 -21.62
N ALA A 173 7.24 -7.97 -22.24
CA ALA A 173 7.73 -7.49 -23.54
C ALA A 173 9.22 -7.12 -23.53
N VAL A 174 9.71 -6.61 -22.40
CA VAL A 174 11.13 -6.25 -22.23
C VAL A 174 12.01 -7.49 -22.12
N GLU A 175 11.54 -8.57 -21.47
CA GLU A 175 12.23 -9.86 -21.48
C GLU A 175 12.25 -10.47 -22.86
N GLY A 176 11.15 -10.41 -23.60
CA GLY A 176 11.12 -10.85 -25.00
C GLY A 176 12.18 -10.14 -25.83
N MET A 177 12.27 -8.80 -25.70
CA MET A 177 13.31 -8.00 -26.36
C MET A 177 14.71 -8.42 -25.91
N MET A 178 15.00 -8.47 -24.60
CA MET A 178 16.36 -8.75 -24.14
C MET A 178 16.80 -10.19 -24.39
N THR A 179 15.91 -11.18 -24.25
CA THR A 179 16.19 -12.57 -24.63
C THR A 179 16.44 -12.71 -26.13
N SER A 180 15.84 -11.85 -26.97
CA SER A 180 16.11 -11.87 -28.41
C SER A 180 17.46 -11.26 -28.81
N LEU A 181 18.11 -10.51 -27.92
CA LEU A 181 19.42 -9.89 -28.19
C LEU A 181 20.61 -10.85 -28.02
N GLY A 182 20.36 -12.10 -27.63
CA GLY A 182 21.38 -13.16 -27.53
C GLY A 182 21.59 -13.63 -26.11
#